data_AF-A0AAN8J4K2-F1
#
_entry.id   AF-A0AAN8J4K2-F1
#
_cell.length_a   1.000
_cell.length_b   1.000
_cell.length_c   1.000
_cell.angle_alpha   90.00
_cell.angle_beta   90.00
_cell.angle_gamma   90.00
#
_symmetry.space_group_name_H-M   'P 1'
#
loop_
_entity.id
_entity.type
_entity.pdbx_description
1 polymer ?
#
loop_
_entity_poly.entity_id
_entity_poly.type
_entity_poly.pdbx_seq_one_letter_code
_entity_poly.pdbx_strand_id
1 'polypeptide(L)'
;MLDFENSVTKLELQILGLIGKLFSGPWMKMFYTSADTEIHHIRGIKIVEEVLKRVKLQEKNPTTILSRESDFFDNILERDPILCALQQEVPSDTTLFAEMVKVCLGAIVIVLERQHEKYFNLDITDELEKLTESAR
;
A
#
# COMPACT_ATOMS: atom_id res chain seq x y z
N MET A 1 4.97 -8.33 -31.60
CA MET A 1 6.00 -8.25 -30.54
C MET A 1 5.31 -8.71 -29.27
N LEU A 2 5.74 -9.82 -28.67
CA LEU A 2 5.13 -10.32 -27.44
C LEU A 2 5.61 -9.42 -26.29
N ASP A 3 4.68 -8.86 -25.53
CA ASP A 3 4.95 -7.92 -24.42
C ASP A 3 6.00 -8.46 -23.42
N PHE A 4 6.14 -9.78 -23.30
CA PHE A 4 7.11 -10.45 -22.45
C PHE A 4 8.57 -10.39 -22.92
N GLU A 5 8.84 -9.89 -24.12
CA GLU A 5 10.20 -9.64 -24.61
C GLU A 5 10.65 -8.19 -24.38
N ASN A 6 9.71 -7.29 -24.06
CA ASN A 6 9.99 -5.89 -23.82
C ASN A 6 10.47 -5.69 -22.37
N SER A 7 11.67 -5.11 -22.21
CA SER A 7 12.27 -4.84 -20.90
C SER A 7 11.43 -3.88 -20.06
N VAL A 8 10.82 -2.87 -20.67
CA VAL A 8 9.96 -1.90 -19.97
C VAL A 8 8.72 -2.60 -19.43
N THR A 9 8.06 -3.43 -20.25
CA THR A 9 6.85 -4.13 -19.82
C THR A 9 7.13 -5.12 -18.68
N LYS A 10 8.31 -5.74 -18.64
CA LYS A 10 8.72 -6.56 -17.49
C LYS A 10 8.81 -5.74 -16.20
N LEU A 11 9.37 -4.52 -16.27
CA LEU A 11 9.41 -3.62 -15.12
C LEU A 11 7.99 -3.26 -14.66
N GLU A 12 7.12 -2.88 -15.58
CA GLU A 12 5.73 -2.53 -15.28
C GLU A 12 4.99 -3.70 -14.59
N LEU A 13 5.13 -4.92 -15.13
CA LEU A 13 4.52 -6.12 -14.55
C LEU A 13 5.10 -6.47 -13.18
N GLN A 14 6.41 -6.31 -12.97
CA GLN A 14 7.05 -6.51 -11.68
C GLN A 14 6.49 -5.52 -10.65
N ILE A 15 6.38 -4.24 -11.01
CA ILE A 15 5.84 -3.18 -10.14
C ILE A 15 4.38 -3.47 -9.80
N LEU A 16 3.56 -3.85 -10.78
CA LEU A 16 2.17 -4.24 -10.54
C LEU A 16 2.06 -5.42 -9.58
N GLY A 17 2.90 -6.45 -9.74
CA GLY A 17 2.97 -7.58 -8.82
C GLY A 17 3.34 -7.18 -7.40
N LEU A 18 4.34 -6.30 -7.25
CA LEU A 18 4.79 -5.78 -5.95
C LEU A 18 3.69 -4.95 -5.27
N ILE A 19 3.06 -4.02 -5.98
CA ILE A 19 1.92 -3.25 -5.46
C ILE A 19 0.76 -4.17 -5.07
N GLY A 20 0.52 -5.22 -5.87
CA GLY A 20 -0.45 -6.26 -5.59
C GLY A 20 -0.22 -6.93 -4.23
N LYS A 21 1.01 -7.38 -3.98
CA LYS A 21 1.39 -8.09 -2.76
C LYS A 21 1.48 -7.18 -1.53
N LEU A 22 2.01 -5.98 -1.71
CA LEU A 22 2.38 -5.09 -0.60
C LEU A 22 1.27 -4.11 -0.23
N PHE A 23 0.36 -3.77 -1.15
CA PHE A 23 -0.66 -2.76 -0.95
C PHE A 23 -2.06 -3.26 -1.25
N SER A 24 -2.40 -3.52 -2.51
CA SER A 24 -3.81 -3.70 -2.88
C SER A 24 -4.40 -5.01 -2.35
N GLY A 25 -3.62 -6.10 -2.30
CA GLY A 25 -4.03 -7.35 -1.66
C GLY A 25 -4.33 -7.18 -0.17
N PRO A 26 -3.39 -6.67 0.64
CA PRO A 26 -3.62 -6.33 2.04
C PRO A 26 -4.79 -5.36 2.25
N TRP A 27 -4.93 -4.34 1.40
CA TRP A 27 -6.06 -3.40 1.43
C TRP A 27 -7.41 -4.11 1.28
N MET A 28 -7.52 -4.99 0.29
CA MET A 28 -8.72 -5.80 0.08
C MET A 28 -9.02 -6.70 1.28
N LYS A 29 -7.99 -7.33 1.85
CA LYS A 29 -8.12 -8.16 3.05
C LYS A 29 -8.63 -7.37 4.25
N MET A 30 -8.08 -6.16 4.47
CA MET A 30 -8.40 -5.32 5.62
C MET A 30 -9.80 -4.70 5.53
N PHE A 31 -10.17 -4.14 4.39
CA PHE A 31 -11.38 -3.31 4.29
C PHE A 31 -12.57 -3.98 3.62
N TYR A 32 -12.40 -5.11 2.93
CA TYR A 32 -13.46 -5.70 2.11
C TYR A 32 -13.78 -7.17 2.38
N THR A 33 -12.82 -7.99 2.81
CA THR A 33 -13.04 -9.45 2.94
C THR A 33 -12.93 -10.01 4.35
N SER A 34 -12.51 -9.22 5.34
CA SER A 34 -12.51 -9.68 6.73
C SER A 34 -13.94 -9.60 7.29
N ALA A 35 -14.67 -10.70 7.09
CA ALA A 35 -16.07 -10.88 7.44
C ALA A 35 -16.41 -10.66 8.94
N ASP A 36 -15.39 -10.63 9.80
CA ASP A 36 -15.53 -10.56 11.26
C ASP A 36 -14.97 -9.26 11.88
N THR A 37 -14.39 -8.36 11.10
CA THR A 37 -13.92 -7.08 11.63
C THR A 37 -14.83 -5.97 11.12
N GLU A 38 -15.85 -5.65 11.90
CA GLU A 38 -16.32 -4.26 11.94
C GLU A 38 -15.15 -3.40 12.42
N ILE A 39 -14.27 -3.03 11.50
CA ILE A 39 -13.23 -2.05 11.77
C ILE A 39 -14.00 -0.79 12.15
N HIS A 40 -14.02 -0.48 13.45
CA HIS A 40 -14.57 0.77 13.95
C HIS A 40 -13.99 1.91 13.11
N HIS A 41 -14.87 2.78 12.64
CA HIS A 41 -14.55 3.82 11.66
C HIS A 41 -13.30 4.65 12.03
N ILE A 42 -13.16 4.99 13.32
CA ILE A 42 -11.97 5.67 13.88
C ILE A 42 -10.69 4.84 13.77
N ARG A 43 -10.77 3.54 14.08
CA ARG A 43 -9.63 2.61 13.91
C ARG A 43 -9.24 2.47 12.44
N GLY A 44 -10.22 2.48 11.53
CA GLY A 44 -10.00 2.50 10.09
C GLY A 44 -9.19 3.72 9.64
N ILE A 45 -9.54 4.91 10.13
CA ILE A 45 -8.80 6.15 9.82
C ILE A 45 -7.35 6.05 10.31
N LYS A 46 -7.12 5.64 11.57
CA LYS A 46 -5.75 5.46 12.11
C LYS A 46 -4.93 4.49 11.26
N ILE A 47 -5.52 3.39 10.80
CA ILE A 47 -4.84 2.44 9.88
C ILE A 47 -4.44 3.14 8.58
N VAL A 48 -5.36 3.90 7.96
CA VAL A 48 -5.08 4.59 6.70
C VAL A 48 -4.01 5.66 6.86
N GLU A 49 -3.98 6.41 7.97
CA GLU A 49 -2.92 7.39 8.27
C GLU A 49 -1.55 6.73 8.32
N GLU A 50 -1.44 5.60 9.02
CA GLU A 50 -0.19 4.86 9.13
C GLU A 50 0.24 4.27 7.79
N VAL A 51 -0.70 3.67 7.03
CA VAL A 51 -0.44 3.22 5.65
C VAL A 51 0.07 4.37 4.78
N LEU A 52 -0.58 5.54 4.85
CA LEU A 52 -0.20 6.73 4.09
C LEU A 52 1.22 7.20 4.44
N LYS A 53 1.59 7.23 5.72
CA LYS A 53 2.96 7.54 6.16
C LYS A 53 3.98 6.58 5.55
N ARG A 54 3.70 5.28 5.56
CA ARG A 54 4.59 4.26 5.00
C ARG A 54 4.71 4.36 3.48
N VAL A 55 3.60 4.60 2.77
CA VAL A 55 3.61 4.80 1.31
C VAL A 55 4.43 6.04 0.94
N LYS A 56 4.24 7.18 1.64
CA LYS A 56 5.04 8.40 1.43
C LYS A 56 6.53 8.19 1.73
N LEU A 57 6.86 7.39 2.73
CA LEU A 57 8.26 7.06 3.03
C LEU A 57 8.88 6.19 1.93
N GLN A 58 8.12 5.21 1.42
CA GLN A 58 8.54 4.35 0.33
C GLN A 58 8.70 5.12 -0.99
N GLU A 59 7.82 6.08 -1.26
CA GLU A 59 7.90 6.96 -2.44
C GLU A 59 9.24 7.73 -2.49
N LYS A 60 9.78 8.11 -1.33
CA LYS A 60 11.10 8.77 -1.23
C LYS A 60 12.27 7.83 -1.48
N ASN A 61 12.07 6.53 -1.30
CA ASN A 61 13.10 5.49 -1.44
C ASN A 61 12.55 4.31 -2.28
N PRO A 62 12.14 4.53 -3.54
CA PRO A 62 11.30 3.58 -4.29
C PRO A 62 11.93 2.20 -4.46
N THR A 63 13.26 2.11 -4.60
CA THR A 63 13.96 0.84 -4.83
C THR A 63 13.94 -0.11 -3.62
N THR A 64 13.75 0.40 -2.40
CA THR A 64 13.69 -0.43 -1.19
C THR A 64 12.42 -1.28 -1.11
N ILE A 65 11.47 -1.07 -2.04
CA ILE A 65 10.28 -1.91 -2.18
C ILE A 65 10.65 -3.39 -2.42
N LEU A 66 11.78 -3.62 -3.10
CA LEU A 66 12.32 -4.96 -3.39
C LEU A 66 12.86 -5.67 -2.15
N SER A 67 13.18 -4.94 -1.08
CA SER A 67 13.77 -5.49 0.14
C SER A 67 12.83 -5.43 1.36
N ARG A 68 11.55 -5.08 1.17
CA ARG A 68 10.59 -5.02 2.28
C ARG A 68 10.38 -6.40 2.90
N GLU A 69 10.26 -6.40 4.22
CA GLU A 69 9.90 -7.58 5.03
C GLU A 69 8.45 -7.54 5.49
N SER A 70 7.80 -6.38 5.40
CA SER A 70 6.39 -6.17 5.71
C SER A 70 5.65 -5.46 4.56
N ASP A 71 4.34 -5.68 4.49
CA ASP A 71 3.44 -4.92 3.62
C ASP A 71 3.28 -3.46 4.12
N PHE A 72 2.43 -2.65 3.48
CA PHE A 72 2.18 -1.27 3.95
C PHE A 72 1.28 -1.19 5.20
N PHE A 73 0.77 -2.32 5.68
CA PHE A 73 -0.06 -2.48 6.86
C PHE A 73 0.71 -3.07 8.05
N ASP A 74 2.04 -3.19 7.93
CA ASP A 74 2.96 -3.82 8.90
C ASP A 74 2.75 -5.32 9.12
N ASN A 75 2.03 -6.02 8.24
CA ASN A 75 2.00 -7.47 8.28
C ASN A 75 3.30 -8.02 7.70
N ILE A 76 3.93 -8.97 8.41
CA ILE A 76 5.11 -9.68 7.92
C ILE A 76 4.73 -10.41 6.62
N LEU A 77 5.58 -10.27 5.61
CA LEU A 77 5.37 -10.90 4.32
C LEU A 77 5.66 -12.40 4.40
N GLU A 78 4.67 -13.21 4.01
CA GLU A 78 4.90 -14.62 3.74
C GLU A 78 5.85 -14.75 2.53
N ARG A 79 6.93 -15.52 2.69
CA ARG A 79 7.93 -15.75 1.64
C ARG A 79 7.44 -16.75 0.60
N ASP A 80 6.33 -16.43 -0.05
CA ASP A 80 5.79 -17.25 -1.13
C ASP A 80 6.64 -17.13 -2.41
N PRO A 81 6.64 -18.15 -3.29
CA PRO A 81 7.48 -18.16 -4.48
C PRO A 81 7.30 -16.95 -5.40
N ILE A 82 6.10 -16.38 -5.47
CA ILE A 82 5.81 -15.23 -6.33
C ILE A 82 6.44 -13.97 -5.75
N LEU A 83 6.25 -13.71 -4.46
CA LEU A 83 6.89 -12.56 -3.81
C LEU A 83 8.41 -12.67 -3.89
N CYS A 84 8.97 -13.85 -3.63
CA CYS A 84 10.41 -14.08 -3.74
C CYS A 84 10.92 -13.77 -5.17
N ALA A 85 10.22 -14.26 -6.20
CA ALA A 85 10.57 -13.96 -7.59
C ALA A 85 10.50 -12.46 -7.89
N LEU A 86 9.44 -11.77 -7.46
CA LEU A 86 9.28 -10.33 -7.67
C LEU A 86 10.37 -9.49 -6.99
N GLN A 87 10.85 -9.91 -5.81
CA GLN A 87 11.88 -9.20 -5.05
C GLN A 87 13.31 -9.52 -5.53
N GLN A 88 13.54 -10.72 -6.07
CA GLN A 88 14.84 -11.16 -6.57
C GLN A 88 15.09 -10.75 -8.03
N GLU A 89 14.04 -10.52 -8.81
CA GLU A 89 14.18 -10.03 -10.18
C GLU A 89 14.83 -8.64 -10.17
N VAL A 90 16.03 -8.56 -10.74
CA VAL A 90 16.79 -7.31 -10.80
C VAL A 90 16.25 -6.46 -11.95
N PRO A 91 15.77 -5.23 -11.69
CA PRO A 91 15.31 -4.34 -12.74
C PRO A 91 16.39 -4.13 -13.81
N SER A 92 16.03 -4.33 -15.07
CA SER A 92 16.94 -4.05 -16.21
C SER A 92 17.34 -2.58 -16.29
N ASP A 93 16.48 -1.68 -15.82
CA ASP A 93 16.75 -0.26 -15.61
C ASP A 93 16.23 0.15 -14.22
N THR A 94 17.15 0.24 -13.26
CA THR A 94 16.84 0.62 -11.87
C THR A 94 16.31 2.06 -11.75
N THR A 95 16.73 2.97 -12.62
CA THR A 95 16.30 4.37 -12.58
C THR A 95 14.85 4.46 -13.04
N LEU A 96 14.54 3.86 -14.19
CA LEU A 96 13.18 3.81 -14.71
C LEU A 96 12.24 3.06 -13.75
N PHE A 97 12.69 1.94 -13.18
CA PHE A 97 11.94 1.22 -12.15
C PHE A 97 11.62 2.12 -10.95
N ALA A 98 12.62 2.85 -10.45
CA ALA A 98 12.45 3.77 -9.32
C ALA A 98 11.42 4.87 -9.63
N GLU A 99 11.49 5.46 -10.83
CA GLU A 99 10.54 6.47 -11.30
C GLU A 99 9.12 5.90 -11.40
N MET A 100 8.95 4.72 -11.99
CA MET A 100 7.64 4.07 -12.13
C MET A 100 7.04 3.70 -10.77
N VAL A 101 7.82 3.12 -9.86
CA VAL A 101 7.36 2.85 -8.48
C VAL A 101 6.93 4.14 -7.80
N LYS A 102 7.72 5.21 -7.92
CA LYS A 102 7.38 6.52 -7.37
C LYS A 102 6.05 7.04 -7.92
N VAL A 103 5.82 6.93 -9.23
CA VAL A 103 4.56 7.34 -9.86
C VAL A 103 3.37 6.54 -9.31
N CYS A 104 3.50 5.21 -9.19
CA CYS A 104 2.45 4.35 -8.63
C CYS A 104 2.14 4.70 -7.16
N LEU A 105 3.17 4.87 -6.33
CA LEU A 105 2.99 5.21 -4.91
C LEU A 105 2.41 6.62 -4.75
N GLY A 106 2.86 7.60 -5.55
CA GLY A 106 2.30 8.94 -5.55
C GLY A 106 0.81 8.96 -5.93
N ALA A 107 0.41 8.15 -6.91
CA ALA A 107 -1.01 8.00 -7.25
C ALA A 107 -1.83 7.40 -6.09
N ILE A 108 -1.27 6.41 -5.37
CA ILE A 108 -1.88 5.85 -4.16
C ILE A 108 -2.04 6.94 -3.09
N VAL A 109 -0.99 7.73 -2.82
CA VAL A 109 -1.02 8.85 -1.86
C VAL A 109 -2.18 9.80 -2.19
N ILE A 110 -2.28 10.25 -3.44
CA ILE A 110 -3.35 11.18 -3.89
C ILE A 110 -4.74 10.58 -3.62
N VAL A 111 -4.94 9.30 -3.92
CA VAL A 111 -6.23 8.64 -3.70
C VAL A 111 -6.56 8.56 -2.20
N LEU A 112 -5.61 8.15 -1.37
CA LEU A 112 -5.81 8.00 0.07
C LEU A 112 -6.10 9.35 0.74
N GLU A 113 -5.32 10.39 0.40
CA GLU A 113 -5.53 11.74 0.90
C GLU A 113 -6.91 12.26 0.50
N ARG A 114 -7.30 12.14 -0.77
CA ARG A 114 -8.61 12.60 -1.23
C ARG A 114 -9.77 11.87 -0.55
N GLN A 115 -9.64 10.57 -0.31
CA GLN A 115 -10.69 9.78 0.34
C GLN A 115 -10.83 10.11 1.83
N HIS A 116 -9.75 10.57 2.49
CA HIS A 116 -9.71 10.78 3.94
C HIS A 116 -9.51 12.23 4.37
N GLU A 117 -9.50 13.17 3.41
CA GLU A 117 -9.30 14.61 3.64
C GLU A 117 -10.22 15.17 4.72
N LYS A 118 -11.49 14.74 4.75
CA LYS A 118 -12.47 15.18 5.76
C LYS A 118 -12.18 14.62 7.15
N TYR A 119 -11.55 13.46 7.24
CA TYR A 119 -11.25 12.78 8.49
C TYR A 119 -9.91 13.21 9.08
N PHE A 120 -8.91 13.52 8.24
CA PHE A 120 -7.62 14.06 8.69
C PHE A 120 -7.73 15.49 9.23
N ASN A 121 -8.77 16.22 8.85
CA ASN A 121 -9.04 17.59 9.34
C ASN A 121 -9.95 17.61 10.59
N LEU A 122 -10.51 16.47 10.99
CA LEU A 122 -11.22 16.33 12.27
C LEU A 122 -10.18 15.93 13.32
N ASP A 123 -9.99 16.75 14.35
CA ASP A 123 -9.30 16.30 15.57
C ASP A 123 -10.13 15.15 16.14
N ILE A 124 -9.71 13.91 15.87
CA ILE A 124 -10.33 12.72 16.47
C ILE A 124 -9.91 12.71 17.94
N THR A 125 -10.58 13.52 18.75
CA THR A 125 -10.44 13.51 20.20
C THR A 125 -11.12 12.27 20.77
N ASP A 126 -10.67 11.81 21.93
CA ASP A 126 -11.27 10.69 22.67
C ASP A 126 -12.80 10.85 22.93
N GLU A 127 -13.34 12.06 22.76
CA GLU A 127 -14.78 12.36 22.84
C GLU A 127 -15.58 11.85 21.62
N LEU A 128 -15.00 11.86 20.41
CA LEU A 128 -15.64 11.30 19.21
C LEU A 128 -15.75 9.78 19.29
N GLU A 129 -14.75 9.13 19.90
CA GLU A 129 -14.72 7.68 20.13
C GLU A 129 -15.88 7.27 21.07
N LYS A 130 -16.07 8.01 22.18
CA LYS A 130 -17.18 7.80 23.14
C LYS A 130 -18.57 8.09 22.56
N LEU A 131 -18.70 9.09 21.69
CA LEU A 131 -19.99 9.41 21.06
C LEU A 131 -20.42 8.34 20.04
N THR A 132 -19.48 7.68 19.38
CA THR A 132 -19.80 6.57 18.47
C THR A 132 -20.10 5.25 19.17
N GLU A 133 -19.53 5.00 20.37
CA GLU A 133 -19.85 3.82 21.18
C GLU A 133 -21.23 3.91 21.83
N SER A 134 -21.68 5.11 22.19
CA SER A 134 -22.97 5.35 22.86
C SER A 134 -24.19 5.43 21.92
N ALA A 135 -23.96 5.50 20.60
CA ALA A 135 -25.00 5.49 19.58
C ALA A 135 -25.35 4.06 19.08
N ARG A 136 -24.80 3.02 19.73
CA ARG A 136 -25.00 1.61 19.40
C ARG A 136 -25.98 0.93 20.35
#